data_AF-A0A6L7LCW2-F1
#
_entry.id   AF-A0A6L7LCW2-F1
#
_cell.length_a   1.000
_cell.length_b   1.000
_cell.length_c   1.000
_cell.angle_alpha   90.00
_cell.angle_beta   90.00
_cell.angle_gamma   90.00
#
_symmetry.space_group_name_H-M   'P 1'
#
loop_
_entity.id
_entity.type
_entity.pdbx_description
1 polymer ?
#
loop_
_entity_poly.entity_id
_entity_poly.type
_entity_poly.pdbx_seq_one_letter_code
_entity_poly.pdbx_strand_id
1 'polypeptide(L)'
;MVVSTPLRERLVTDFARWVASCAVPIFSSEEVYVALDAVDFAPLFRVELGPIGAEEFRAWHEAAIAEMQDAQPKFNVGWAAKILNEYLKTKCYVGGYGRDGLSGVIHPPIDNGLMLGLRSEFSGDPDLRQRLDSLEKMSGLDTYAKYDKLIQVCVRVARMSGCSLLESEQFWA
;
A
#
# COMPACT_ATOMS: atom_id res chain seq x y z
N MET A 1 -21.16 -24.36 11.55
CA MET A 1 -21.89 -23.77 10.41
C MET A 1 -20.87 -22.97 9.61
N VAL A 2 -20.54 -23.37 8.40
CA VAL A 2 -19.67 -22.58 7.53
C VAL A 2 -20.54 -21.48 6.94
N VAL A 3 -20.45 -20.26 7.47
CA VAL A 3 -21.07 -19.10 6.84
C VAL A 3 -20.29 -18.90 5.55
N SER A 4 -20.91 -19.14 4.39
CA SER A 4 -20.24 -18.94 3.12
C SER A 4 -19.99 -17.45 2.95
N THR A 5 -18.75 -17.08 2.66
CA THR A 5 -18.39 -15.72 2.26
C THR A 5 -19.27 -15.32 1.08
N PRO A 6 -19.95 -14.16 1.12
CA PRO A 6 -20.76 -13.67 0.02
C PRO A 6 -20.00 -13.72 -1.31
N LEU A 7 -20.68 -14.07 -2.40
CA LEU A 7 -20.05 -14.21 -3.73
C LEU A 7 -19.22 -12.97 -4.11
N ARG A 8 -19.73 -11.78 -3.85
CA ARG A 8 -19.04 -10.50 -4.12
C ARG A 8 -17.71 -10.40 -3.37
N GLU A 9 -17.67 -10.78 -2.10
CA GLU A 9 -16.47 -10.66 -1.27
C GLU A 9 -15.37 -11.60 -1.74
N ARG A 10 -15.74 -12.83 -2.15
CA ARG A 10 -14.79 -13.75 -2.79
C ARG A 10 -14.24 -13.18 -4.09
N LEU A 11 -15.12 -12.73 -5.00
CA LEU A 11 -14.69 -12.17 -6.29
C LEU A 11 -13.75 -10.96 -6.13
N VAL A 12 -14.07 -10.05 -5.20
CA VAL A 12 -13.21 -8.88 -4.92
C VAL A 12 -11.89 -9.30 -4.29
N THR A 13 -11.91 -10.27 -3.37
CA THR A 13 -10.69 -10.77 -2.73
C THR A 13 -9.79 -11.47 -3.75
N ASP A 14 -10.33 -12.36 -4.57
CA ASP A 14 -9.56 -13.08 -5.60
C ASP A 14 -9.00 -12.11 -6.64
N PHE A 15 -9.79 -11.13 -7.07
CA PHE A 15 -9.33 -10.10 -7.99
C PHE A 15 -8.24 -9.21 -7.36
N ALA A 16 -8.38 -8.80 -6.10
CA ALA A 16 -7.36 -8.03 -5.39
C ALA A 16 -6.04 -8.79 -5.25
N ARG A 17 -6.09 -10.09 -4.97
CA ARG A 17 -4.89 -10.95 -4.95
C ARG A 17 -4.23 -11.00 -6.33
N TRP A 18 -5.02 -11.22 -7.38
CA TRP A 18 -4.51 -11.27 -8.74
C TRP A 18 -3.84 -9.94 -9.14
N VAL A 19 -4.48 -8.79 -8.89
CA VAL A 19 -3.91 -7.46 -9.15
C VAL A 19 -2.59 -7.26 -8.40
N ALA A 20 -2.54 -7.61 -7.10
CA ALA A 20 -1.33 -7.50 -6.31
C ALA A 20 -0.18 -8.36 -6.89
N SER A 21 -0.47 -9.55 -7.42
CA SER A 21 0.54 -10.37 -8.08
C SER A 21 1.03 -9.79 -9.41
N CYS A 22 0.15 -9.15 -10.17
CA CYS A 22 0.52 -8.48 -11.42
C CYS A 22 1.41 -7.25 -11.20
N ALA A 23 1.29 -6.57 -10.05
CA ALA A 23 2.04 -5.35 -9.75
C ALA A 23 3.54 -5.58 -9.50
N VAL A 24 3.94 -6.83 -9.24
CA VAL A 24 5.33 -7.25 -8.95
C VAL A 24 5.74 -8.47 -9.80
N PRO A 25 5.88 -8.33 -11.13
CA PRO A 25 6.07 -9.46 -12.06
C PRO A 25 7.42 -10.19 -11.90
N ILE A 26 8.29 -9.71 -11.02
CA ILE A 26 9.55 -10.37 -10.66
C ILE A 26 9.35 -11.54 -9.66
N PHE A 27 8.19 -11.63 -9.02
CA PHE A 27 7.81 -12.70 -8.11
C PHE A 27 6.67 -13.53 -8.71
N SER A 28 6.62 -14.81 -8.36
CA SER A 28 5.49 -15.65 -8.75
C SER A 28 4.21 -15.25 -8.01
N SER A 29 3.05 -15.53 -8.60
CA SER A 29 1.77 -15.32 -7.90
C SER A 29 1.68 -16.14 -6.61
N GLU A 30 2.28 -17.34 -6.57
CA GLU A 30 2.34 -18.17 -5.37
C GLU A 30 3.11 -17.48 -4.23
N GLU A 31 4.30 -16.92 -4.51
CA GLU A 31 5.07 -16.16 -3.53
C GLU A 31 4.25 -14.97 -2.98
N VAL A 32 3.59 -14.22 -3.85
CA VAL A 32 2.73 -13.09 -3.46
C VAL A 32 1.55 -13.54 -2.60
N TYR A 33 0.91 -14.65 -2.96
CA TYR A 33 -0.24 -15.19 -2.25
C TYR A 33 0.14 -15.70 -0.86
N VAL A 34 1.27 -16.41 -0.73
CA VAL A 34 1.78 -16.86 0.57
C VAL A 34 2.07 -15.67 1.48
N ALA A 35 2.65 -14.58 0.97
CA ALA A 35 2.87 -13.38 1.77
C ALA A 35 1.55 -12.74 2.23
N LEU A 36 0.57 -12.61 1.34
CA LEU A 36 -0.75 -12.06 1.69
C LEU A 36 -1.51 -12.95 2.69
N ASP A 37 -1.37 -14.27 2.60
CA ASP A 37 -2.01 -15.22 3.52
C ASP A 37 -1.43 -15.18 4.93
N ALA A 38 -0.22 -14.65 5.10
CA ALA A 38 0.42 -14.47 6.41
C ALA A 38 -0.13 -13.27 7.20
N VAL A 39 -0.80 -12.32 6.53
CA VAL A 39 -1.23 -11.05 7.14
C VAL A 39 -2.54 -11.20 7.89
N ASP A 40 -2.61 -10.73 9.15
CA ASP A 40 -3.88 -10.58 9.84
C ASP A 40 -4.64 -9.33 9.35
N PHE A 41 -5.60 -9.54 8.47
CA PHE A 41 -6.48 -8.48 7.97
C PHE A 41 -7.70 -8.19 8.86
N ALA A 42 -7.95 -8.97 9.91
CA ALA A 42 -9.11 -8.77 10.77
C ALA A 42 -9.19 -7.35 11.38
N PRO A 43 -8.07 -6.71 11.80
CA PRO A 43 -8.09 -5.33 12.29
C PRO A 43 -8.62 -4.30 11.28
N LEU A 44 -8.57 -4.57 9.98
CA LEU A 44 -9.08 -3.66 8.94
C LEU A 44 -10.55 -3.86 8.59
N PHE A 45 -11.06 -5.08 8.75
CA PHE A 45 -12.37 -5.49 8.22
C PHE A 45 -13.45 -5.70 9.29
N ARG A 46 -13.08 -5.78 10.57
CA ARG A 46 -14.04 -5.85 11.69
C ARG A 46 -14.64 -4.47 11.98
N VAL A 47 -15.83 -4.23 11.45
CA VAL A 47 -16.57 -2.95 11.59
C VAL A 47 -16.86 -2.59 13.06
N GLU A 48 -17.00 -3.60 13.91
CA GLU A 48 -17.19 -3.47 15.36
C GLU A 48 -16.02 -2.81 16.10
N LEU A 49 -14.84 -2.70 15.48
CA LEU A 49 -13.70 -1.96 16.03
C LEU A 49 -13.81 -0.43 15.82
N GLY A 50 -14.87 0.03 15.15
CA GLY A 50 -15.11 1.44 14.87
C GLY A 50 -14.23 2.01 13.75
N PRO A 51 -14.20 3.34 13.55
CA PRO A 51 -13.38 3.97 12.52
C PRO A 51 -11.89 3.70 12.72
N ILE A 52 -11.12 3.66 11.63
CA ILE A 52 -9.65 3.52 11.68
C ILE A 52 -8.98 4.85 11.31
N GLY A 53 -7.98 5.22 12.10
CA GLY A 53 -7.17 6.43 11.88
C GLY A 53 -5.82 6.14 11.22
N ALA A 54 -5.12 7.20 10.82
CA ALA A 54 -3.83 7.07 10.13
C ALA A 54 -2.73 6.44 10.99
N GLU A 55 -2.68 6.76 12.29
CA GLU A 55 -1.69 6.20 13.22
C GLU A 55 -1.92 4.70 13.45
N GLU A 56 -3.17 4.31 13.66
CA GLU A 56 -3.56 2.90 13.81
C GLU A 56 -3.26 2.10 12.54
N PHE A 57 -3.66 2.63 11.37
CA PHE A 57 -3.35 1.99 10.09
C PHE A 57 -1.85 1.85 9.87
N ARG A 58 -1.06 2.89 10.19
CA ARG A 58 0.40 2.85 10.05
C ARG A 58 1.04 1.77 10.92
N ALA A 59 0.59 1.61 12.16
CA ALA A 59 1.09 0.60 13.08
C ALA A 59 0.73 -0.82 12.59
N TRP A 60 -0.52 -1.02 12.14
CA TRP A 60 -0.94 -2.28 11.53
C TRP A 60 -0.15 -2.58 10.26
N HIS A 61 0.03 -1.59 9.38
CA HIS A 61 0.74 -1.76 8.12
C HIS A 61 2.21 -2.15 8.37
N GLU A 62 2.89 -1.53 9.34
CA GLU A 62 4.26 -1.92 9.71
C GLU A 62 4.36 -3.39 10.15
N ALA A 63 3.44 -3.84 11.00
CA ALA A 63 3.37 -5.23 11.44
C ALA A 63 3.06 -6.19 10.27
N ALA A 64 2.10 -5.84 9.41
CA ALA A 64 1.74 -6.63 8.24
C ALA A 64 2.92 -6.78 7.27
N ILE A 65 3.74 -5.74 7.07
CA ILE A 65 4.96 -5.86 6.28
C ILE A 65 5.94 -6.85 6.91
N ALA A 66 6.14 -6.81 8.23
CA ALA A 66 7.01 -7.76 8.90
C ALA A 66 6.51 -9.21 8.72
N GLU A 67 5.20 -9.45 8.88
CA GLU A 67 4.57 -10.77 8.64
C GLU A 67 4.79 -11.27 7.21
N MET A 68 4.64 -10.38 6.21
CA MET A 68 4.92 -10.71 4.82
C MET A 68 6.40 -11.05 4.57
N GLN A 69 7.33 -10.34 5.21
CA GLN A 69 8.76 -10.61 5.07
C GLN A 69 9.18 -11.91 5.76
N ASP A 70 8.57 -12.24 6.90
CA ASP A 70 8.79 -13.52 7.58
C ASP A 70 8.30 -14.70 6.73
N ALA A 71 7.15 -14.55 6.06
CA ALA A 71 6.61 -15.56 5.15
C ALA A 71 7.37 -15.64 3.81
N GLN A 72 7.90 -14.52 3.32
CA GLN A 72 8.67 -14.43 2.08
C GLN A 72 9.96 -13.61 2.28
N PRO A 73 11.06 -14.23 2.78
CA PRO A 73 12.30 -13.52 3.11
C PRO A 73 13.00 -12.81 1.96
N LYS A 74 12.60 -13.08 0.70
CA LYS A 74 13.10 -12.36 -0.48
C LYS A 74 12.50 -10.96 -0.62
N PHE A 75 11.38 -10.68 0.05
CA PHE A 75 10.73 -9.38 -0.02
C PHE A 75 11.47 -8.40 0.87
N ASN A 76 11.92 -7.29 0.28
CA ASN A 76 12.26 -6.12 1.07
C ASN A 76 10.97 -5.38 1.46
N VAL A 77 11.09 -4.39 2.35
CA VAL A 77 9.96 -3.58 2.80
C VAL A 77 9.22 -2.92 1.63
N GLY A 78 9.96 -2.40 0.64
CA GLY A 78 9.36 -1.78 -0.54
C GLY A 78 8.44 -2.71 -1.34
N TRP A 79 8.89 -3.94 -1.60
CA TRP A 79 8.09 -4.92 -2.34
C TRP A 79 6.89 -5.41 -1.56
N ALA A 80 7.07 -5.75 -0.29
CA ALA A 80 5.95 -6.12 0.58
C ALA A 80 4.90 -4.99 0.64
N ALA A 81 5.34 -3.75 0.81
CA ALA A 81 4.45 -2.59 0.85
C ALA A 81 3.72 -2.36 -0.48
N LYS A 82 4.41 -2.51 -1.62
CA LYS A 82 3.76 -2.40 -2.94
C LYS A 82 2.64 -3.44 -3.10
N ILE A 83 2.93 -4.70 -2.78
CA ILE A 83 1.97 -5.80 -2.85
C ILE A 83 0.76 -5.52 -1.94
N LEU A 84 1.02 -5.15 -0.67
CA LEU A 84 -0.02 -4.90 0.31
C LEU A 84 -0.91 -3.71 -0.12
N ASN A 85 -0.31 -2.62 -0.58
CA ASN A 85 -1.04 -1.43 -1.00
C ASN A 85 -1.90 -1.70 -2.25
N GLU A 86 -1.43 -2.49 -3.22
CA GLU A 86 -2.24 -2.87 -4.39
C GLU A 86 -3.43 -3.75 -4.00
N TYR A 87 -3.21 -4.70 -3.10
CA TYR A 87 -4.28 -5.51 -2.53
C TYR A 87 -5.32 -4.63 -1.82
N LEU A 88 -4.87 -3.70 -0.96
CA LEU A 88 -5.76 -2.82 -0.19
C LEU A 88 -6.47 -1.81 -1.07
N LYS A 89 -5.82 -1.21 -2.07
CA LYS A 89 -6.44 -0.36 -3.07
C LYS A 89 -7.59 -1.10 -3.76
N THR A 90 -7.32 -2.31 -4.25
CA THR A 90 -8.33 -3.07 -4.99
C THR A 90 -9.48 -3.51 -4.10
N LYS A 91 -9.19 -4.08 -2.92
CA LYS A 91 -10.22 -4.59 -2.02
C LYS A 91 -10.99 -3.48 -1.31
N CYS A 92 -10.29 -2.49 -0.77
CA CYS A 92 -10.88 -1.51 0.11
C CYS A 92 -11.36 -0.28 -0.65
N TYR A 93 -10.49 0.35 -1.45
CA TYR A 93 -10.83 1.57 -2.18
C TYR A 93 -11.79 1.31 -3.35
N VAL A 94 -11.49 0.32 -4.20
CA VAL A 94 -12.36 -0.04 -5.34
C VAL A 94 -13.51 -0.95 -4.92
N GLY A 95 -13.24 -1.96 -4.08
CA GLY A 95 -14.23 -2.94 -3.67
C GLY A 95 -15.25 -2.45 -2.62
N GLY A 96 -14.89 -1.40 -1.87
CA GLY A 96 -15.72 -0.80 -0.82
C GLY A 96 -15.73 -1.58 0.50
N TYR A 97 -14.65 -2.30 0.82
CA TYR A 97 -14.51 -3.07 2.06
C TYR A 97 -13.63 -2.34 3.09
N GLY A 98 -13.87 -2.56 4.37
CA GLY A 98 -13.09 -1.96 5.45
C GLY A 98 -13.91 -1.25 6.50
N ARG A 99 -13.24 -0.93 7.60
CA ARG A 99 -13.72 0.03 8.61
C ARG A 99 -13.84 1.44 8.02
N ASP A 100 -14.72 2.25 8.59
CA ASP A 100 -14.86 3.65 8.24
C ASP A 100 -13.51 4.38 8.36
N GLY A 101 -13.19 5.23 7.37
CA GLY A 101 -11.92 5.96 7.31
C GLY A 101 -10.76 5.20 6.66
N LEU A 102 -10.85 3.88 6.47
CA LEU A 102 -9.76 3.07 5.91
C LEU A 102 -9.33 3.56 4.52
N SER A 103 -10.28 3.83 3.63
CA SER A 103 -9.99 4.29 2.26
C SER A 103 -9.19 5.60 2.23
N GLY A 104 -9.30 6.44 3.26
CA GLY A 104 -8.58 7.72 3.35
C GLY A 104 -7.15 7.60 3.87
N VAL A 105 -6.76 6.46 4.43
CA VAL A 105 -5.44 6.25 5.05
C VAL A 105 -4.57 5.23 4.31
N ILE A 106 -5.13 4.53 3.31
CA ILE A 106 -4.36 3.59 2.47
C ILE A 106 -3.24 4.34 1.75
N HIS A 107 -2.04 3.76 1.83
CA HIS A 107 -0.87 4.27 1.13
C HIS A 107 -0.96 3.94 -0.37
N PRO A 108 -0.45 4.81 -1.26
CA PRO A 108 -0.33 4.49 -2.68
C PRO A 108 0.61 3.29 -2.91
N PRO A 109 0.32 2.43 -3.91
CA PRO A 109 1.31 1.57 -4.53
C PRO A 109 2.52 2.38 -5.03
N ILE A 110 3.65 2.27 -4.35
CA ILE A 110 4.86 3.00 -4.74
C ILE A 110 5.64 2.17 -5.73
N ASP A 111 6.06 2.81 -6.83
CA ASP A 111 7.14 2.30 -7.66
C ASP A 111 7.95 3.41 -8.34
N ASN A 112 8.86 3.01 -9.24
CA ASN A 112 9.75 3.94 -9.92
C ASN A 112 9.00 4.92 -10.84
N GLY A 113 7.85 4.55 -11.39
CA GLY A 113 7.07 5.43 -12.27
C GLY A 113 6.38 6.53 -11.47
N LEU A 114 5.77 6.19 -10.33
CA LEU A 114 5.24 7.20 -9.42
C LEU A 114 6.34 8.14 -8.92
N MET A 115 7.49 7.58 -8.52
CA MET A 115 8.64 8.37 -8.09
C MET A 115 9.19 9.30 -9.19
N LEU A 116 9.16 8.85 -10.45
CA LEU A 116 9.58 9.65 -11.60
C LEU A 116 8.61 10.80 -11.85
N GLY A 117 7.31 10.53 -11.87
CA GLY A 117 6.32 11.56 -12.15
C GLY A 117 6.23 12.60 -11.02
N LEU A 118 6.35 12.19 -9.74
CA LEU A 118 6.50 13.13 -8.62
C LEU A 118 7.71 14.05 -8.80
N ARG A 119 8.87 13.50 -9.22
CA ARG A 119 10.08 14.29 -9.47
C ARG A 119 9.94 15.26 -10.64
N SER A 120 9.16 14.89 -11.65
CA SER A 120 8.88 15.72 -12.82
C SER A 120 7.94 16.87 -12.45
N GLU A 121 6.79 16.54 -11.85
CA GLU A 121 5.74 17.49 -11.49
C GLU A 121 6.23 18.54 -10.50
N PHE A 122 6.94 18.11 -9.45
CA PHE A 122 7.40 18.99 -8.39
C PHE A 122 8.84 19.49 -8.58
N SER A 123 9.34 19.52 -9.82
CA SER A 123 10.69 20.02 -10.14
C SER A 123 10.90 21.50 -9.78
N GLY A 124 9.82 22.29 -9.73
CA GLY A 124 9.83 23.71 -9.35
C GLY A 124 9.77 24.00 -7.84
N ASP A 125 9.58 23.00 -6.97
CA ASP A 125 9.59 23.16 -5.50
C ASP A 125 10.93 22.63 -4.93
N PRO A 126 11.88 23.51 -4.54
CA PRO A 126 13.20 23.08 -4.08
C PRO A 126 13.19 22.17 -2.86
N ASP A 127 12.26 22.37 -1.92
CA ASP A 127 12.21 21.57 -0.69
C ASP A 127 11.62 20.18 -0.97
N LEU A 128 10.56 20.08 -1.79
CA LEU A 128 10.05 18.79 -2.25
C LEU A 128 11.06 18.06 -3.12
N ARG A 129 11.75 18.79 -4.01
CA ARG A 129 12.77 18.21 -4.88
C ARG A 129 13.90 17.59 -4.07
N GLN A 130 14.43 18.32 -3.08
CA GLN A 130 15.46 17.79 -2.18
C GLN A 130 15.01 16.50 -1.47
N ARG A 131 13.76 16.46 -0.98
CA ARG A 131 13.20 15.28 -0.34
C ARG A 131 13.09 14.11 -1.32
N LEU A 132 12.50 14.33 -2.50
CA LEU A 132 12.34 13.31 -3.55
C LEU A 132 13.68 12.77 -4.06
N ASP A 133 14.71 13.60 -4.13
CA ASP A 133 16.06 13.19 -4.54
C ASP A 133 16.77 12.38 -3.45
N SER A 134 16.40 12.58 -2.17
CA SER A 134 16.92 11.78 -1.05
C SER A 134 16.28 10.40 -0.91
N LEU A 135 15.21 10.12 -1.66
CA LEU A 135 14.49 8.86 -1.57
C LEU A 135 15.17 7.75 -2.38
N GLU A 136 15.31 6.60 -1.73
CA GLU A 136 15.82 5.38 -2.32
C GLU A 136 14.90 4.84 -3.43
N LYS A 137 15.48 4.07 -4.36
CA LYS A 137 14.68 3.24 -5.27
C LYS A 137 13.97 2.13 -4.49
N MET A 138 12.93 1.53 -5.07
CA MET A 138 12.18 0.43 -4.45
C MET A 138 13.05 -0.70 -3.89
N SER A 139 14.10 -1.08 -4.62
CA SER A 139 15.04 -2.13 -4.19
C SER A 139 15.84 -1.75 -2.93
N GLY A 140 15.99 -0.46 -2.63
CA GLY A 140 16.70 0.09 -1.47
C GLY A 140 15.82 0.40 -0.26
N LEU A 141 14.50 0.18 -0.35
CA LEU A 141 13.56 0.28 0.77
C LEU A 141 13.61 -1.02 1.59
N ASP A 142 14.66 -1.17 2.39
CA ASP A 142 14.93 -2.33 3.24
C ASP A 142 14.39 -2.21 4.67
N THR A 143 13.97 -1.01 5.08
CA THR A 143 13.46 -0.71 6.42
C THR A 143 12.18 0.12 6.34
N TYR A 144 11.30 -0.08 7.32
CA TYR A 144 10.04 0.66 7.38
C TYR A 144 10.25 2.17 7.54
N ALA A 145 11.31 2.59 8.24
CA ALA A 145 11.66 4.00 8.37
C ALA A 145 12.00 4.67 7.02
N LYS A 146 12.64 3.95 6.08
CA LYS A 146 12.88 4.47 4.72
C LYS A 146 11.58 4.56 3.92
N TYR A 147 10.73 3.54 4.02
CA TYR A 147 9.41 3.55 3.40
C TYR A 147 8.53 4.69 3.94
N ASP A 148 8.50 4.90 5.25
CA ASP A 148 7.71 5.97 5.86
C ASP A 148 8.14 7.36 5.39
N LYS A 149 9.45 7.62 5.23
CA LYS A 149 9.92 8.90 4.66
C LYS A 149 9.31 9.18 3.29
N LEU A 150 9.16 8.15 2.47
CA LEU A 150 8.50 8.25 1.18
C LEU A 150 7.00 8.54 1.34
N ILE A 151 6.32 7.80 2.22
CA ILE A 151 4.90 8.05 2.52
C ILE A 151 4.67 9.48 3.03
N GLN A 152 5.56 10.02 3.87
CA GLN A 152 5.46 11.42 4.32
C GLN A 152 5.57 12.43 3.16
N VAL A 153 6.35 12.12 2.12
CA VAL A 153 6.38 12.93 0.89
C VAL A 153 5.04 12.83 0.16
N CYS A 154 4.50 11.63 -0.02
CA CYS A 154 3.18 11.43 -0.63
C CYS A 154 2.06 12.13 0.15
N VAL A 155 2.08 12.11 1.49
CA VAL A 155 1.14 12.85 2.34
C VAL A 155 1.19 14.34 2.07
N ARG A 156 2.39 14.90 1.95
CA ARG A 156 2.55 16.33 1.62
C ARG A 156 2.03 16.64 0.23
N VAL A 157 2.39 15.83 -0.76
CA VAL A 157 1.94 16.01 -2.15
C VAL A 157 0.41 15.92 -2.25
N ALA A 158 -0.20 14.94 -1.59
CA ALA A 158 -1.65 14.77 -1.54
C ALA A 158 -2.35 16.01 -0.97
N ARG A 159 -1.82 16.56 0.15
CA ARG A 159 -2.33 17.81 0.73
C ARG A 159 -2.20 19.00 -0.21
N MET A 160 -1.06 19.15 -0.88
CA MET A 160 -0.84 20.25 -1.84
C MET A 160 -1.75 20.15 -3.06
N SER A 161 -2.13 18.93 -3.44
CA SER A 161 -2.91 18.64 -4.65
C SER A 161 -4.42 18.50 -4.35
N GLY A 162 -4.83 18.58 -3.08
CA GLY A 162 -6.22 18.44 -2.68
C GLY A 162 -6.81 17.05 -2.91
N CYS A 163 -5.98 16.00 -2.88
CA CYS A 163 -6.40 14.60 -3.08
C CYS A 163 -6.14 13.75 -1.83
N SER A 164 -6.68 12.53 -1.81
CA SER A 164 -6.32 11.53 -0.79
C SER A 164 -4.88 11.04 -0.97
N LEU A 165 -4.35 10.37 0.06
CA LEU A 165 -3.00 9.81 0.02
C LEU A 165 -2.85 8.78 -1.13
N LEU A 166 -3.82 7.89 -1.28
CA LEU A 166 -3.85 6.90 -2.36
C LEU A 166 -3.91 7.56 -3.74
N GLU A 167 -4.68 8.63 -3.90
CA GLU A 167 -4.81 9.37 -5.18
C GLU A 167 -3.55 10.16 -5.59
N SER A 168 -2.48 10.13 -4.78
CA SER A 168 -1.16 10.59 -5.25
C SER A 168 -0.64 9.75 -6.43
N GLU A 169 -1.23 8.58 -6.71
CA GLU A 169 -1.02 7.83 -7.95
C GLU A 169 -1.33 8.60 -9.24
N GLN A 170 -2.08 9.71 -9.17
CA GLN A 170 -2.31 10.56 -10.35
C GLN A 170 -1.00 11.12 -10.97
N PHE A 171 0.10 11.12 -10.20
CA PHE A 171 1.42 11.54 -10.64
C PHE A 171 2.25 10.40 -11.23
N TRP A 172 1.66 9.25 -11.56
CA TRP A 172 2.38 8.16 -12.20
C TRP A 172 2.73 8.51 -13.66
N ALA A 173 4.01 8.38 -14.02
CA ALA A 173 4.55 8.61 -15.36
C ALA A 173 5.22 7.35 -15.95
#